data_AF-A0A3A6MNH7-F1
#
_entry.id   AF-A0A3A6MNH7-F1
#
_cell.length_a   1.000
_cell.length_b   1.000
_cell.length_c   1.000
_cell.angle_alpha   90.00
_cell.angle_beta   90.00
_cell.angle_gamma   90.00
#
_symmetry.space_group_name_H-M   'P 1'
#
loop_
_entity.id
_entity.type
_entity.pdbx_description
1 polymer ?
#
loop_
_entity_poly.entity_id
_entity_poly.type
_entity_poly.pdbx_seq_one_letter_code
_entity_poly.pdbx_strand_id
1 'polypeptide(L)'
;MDISRHRYFYDRIAENEMNDRNRDEIRRRMIPFPYIDSVMVRQNSDSVSGHDYIYNYVYSLPVTDGMKKLRVRLESIVEATDRSTWRPAASDTLLFIVASLSDLVDRSALDQYVIASAETDSLAASGPVYTPQGEEYAEALRLLSERQYRQALPILEKRPDYNTALCLTQLGYHKEASALLDQLPVDSRKEYLHAVVSARQGDDYLAVEHMLAACRMNPNLVLRIPLDPELSDLIPKFFGLRMELDRIAEGK
;
A
#
# COMPACT_ATOMS: atom_id res chain seq x y z
N MET A 1 9.23 -58.43 46.31
CA MET A 1 8.68 -57.19 45.74
C MET A 1 9.15 -56.04 46.59
N ASP A 2 9.94 -55.13 46.06
CA ASP A 2 9.61 -53.73 46.28
C ASP A 2 10.25 -52.86 45.20
N ILE A 3 9.41 -51.98 44.69
CA ILE A 3 9.53 -51.36 43.37
C ILE A 3 10.27 -50.04 43.53
N SER A 4 11.32 -49.87 42.73
CA SER A 4 11.86 -48.59 42.23
C SER A 4 11.55 -47.32 43.03
N ARG A 5 12.38 -47.01 44.04
CA ARG A 5 12.45 -45.64 44.61
C ARG A 5 13.07 -44.71 43.57
N HIS A 6 12.22 -44.07 42.76
CA HIS A 6 12.66 -43.02 41.85
C HIS A 6 13.31 -41.89 42.62
N ARG A 7 14.59 -41.68 42.32
CA ARG A 7 15.51 -40.72 42.90
C ARG A 7 15.24 -39.33 42.32
N TYR A 8 14.05 -38.79 42.53
CA TYR A 8 13.75 -37.41 42.17
C TYR A 8 14.49 -36.49 43.13
N PHE A 9 15.43 -35.70 42.60
CA PHE A 9 16.15 -34.69 43.37
C PHE A 9 15.24 -33.47 43.56
N TYR A 10 14.22 -33.60 44.42
CA TYR A 10 13.21 -32.57 44.66
C TYR A 10 13.83 -31.22 45.02
N ASP A 11 14.89 -31.20 45.82
CA ASP A 11 15.60 -29.97 46.18
C ASP A 11 16.24 -29.28 44.98
N ARG A 12 16.85 -30.07 44.07
CA ARG A 12 17.47 -29.52 42.84
C ARG A 12 16.43 -29.08 41.81
N ILE A 13 15.28 -29.74 41.78
CA ILE A 13 14.13 -29.32 40.96
C ILE A 13 13.58 -28.00 41.48
N ALA A 14 13.40 -27.88 42.80
CA ALA A 14 12.93 -26.64 43.44
C ALA A 14 13.92 -25.48 43.24
N GLU A 15 15.22 -25.73 43.33
CA GLU A 15 16.27 -24.73 43.09
C GLU A 15 16.32 -24.27 41.62
N ASN A 16 16.22 -25.21 40.66
CA ASN A 16 16.11 -24.86 39.24
C ASN A 16 14.84 -24.07 38.94
N GLU A 17 13.70 -24.45 39.51
CA GLU A 17 12.45 -23.69 39.37
C GLU A 17 12.56 -22.29 39.96
N MET A 18 13.25 -22.12 41.10
CA MET A 18 13.49 -20.81 41.70
C MET A 18 14.42 -19.94 40.85
N ASN A 19 15.49 -20.53 40.29
CA ASN A 19 16.41 -19.85 39.38
C ASN A 19 15.74 -19.45 38.07
N ASP A 20 14.86 -20.30 37.51
CA ASP A 20 14.09 -19.99 36.31
C ASP A 20 13.08 -18.85 36.57
N ARG A 21 12.40 -18.85 37.73
CA ARG A 21 11.49 -17.75 38.13
C ARG A 21 12.25 -16.42 38.27
N ASN A 22 13.46 -16.43 38.81
CA ASN A 22 14.25 -15.23 39.08
C ASN A 22 15.13 -14.80 37.88
N ARG A 23 15.14 -15.57 36.80
CA ARG A 23 16.06 -15.41 35.67
C ARG A 23 16.02 -14.00 35.08
N ASP A 24 14.82 -13.43 34.89
CA ASP A 24 14.66 -12.12 34.25
C ASP A 24 15.03 -10.96 35.17
N GLU A 25 14.91 -11.14 36.49
CA GLU A 25 15.33 -10.16 37.48
C GLU A 25 16.86 -10.15 37.64
N ILE A 26 17.47 -11.34 37.73
CA ILE A 26 18.93 -11.50 37.73
C ILE A 26 19.53 -10.98 36.43
N ARG A 27 18.91 -11.29 35.28
CA ARG A 27 19.33 -10.79 33.95
C ARG A 27 19.34 -9.26 33.91
N ARG A 28 18.28 -8.61 34.40
CA ARG A 28 18.20 -7.13 34.48
C ARG A 28 19.25 -6.52 35.40
N ARG A 29 19.65 -7.23 36.46
CA ARG A 29 20.68 -6.77 37.39
C ARG A 29 22.11 -6.99 36.87
N MET A 30 22.36 -8.13 36.23
CA MET A 30 23.70 -8.54 35.80
C MET A 30 24.09 -8.01 34.42
N ILE A 31 23.14 -7.82 33.50
CA ILE A 31 23.42 -7.34 32.14
C ILE A 31 23.21 -5.83 32.13
N PRO A 32 24.26 -5.01 32.08
CA PRO A 32 24.12 -3.56 32.16
C PRO A 32 23.34 -2.97 30.99
N PHE A 33 23.46 -3.58 29.80
CA PHE A 33 22.77 -3.18 28.57
C PHE A 33 22.05 -4.38 27.94
N PRO A 34 20.86 -4.75 28.42
CA PRO A 34 20.14 -5.91 27.89
C PRO A 34 19.81 -5.73 26.41
N TYR A 35 19.78 -6.83 25.67
CA TYR A 35 19.28 -6.84 24.30
C TYR A 35 17.80 -6.46 24.31
N ILE A 36 17.47 -5.44 23.52
CA ILE A 36 16.09 -5.04 23.27
C ILE A 36 15.74 -5.65 21.91
N ASP A 37 14.91 -6.70 21.94
CA ASP A 37 14.60 -7.47 20.74
C ASP A 37 13.83 -6.66 19.69
N SER A 38 13.23 -5.54 20.07
CA SER A 38 12.48 -4.63 19.20
C SER A 38 13.31 -3.49 18.59
N VAL A 39 14.61 -3.38 18.91
CA VAL A 39 15.45 -2.30 18.38
C VAL A 39 15.97 -2.65 16.99
N MET A 40 15.65 -1.80 16.01
CA MET A 40 16.00 -2.02 14.61
C MET A 40 17.49 -1.80 14.30
N VAL A 41 18.17 -0.91 15.05
CA VAL A 41 19.61 -0.63 14.91
C VAL A 41 20.21 -0.48 16.29
N ARG A 42 21.29 -1.22 16.56
CA ARG A 42 22.11 -1.10 17.77
C ARG A 42 23.55 -0.84 17.35
N GLN A 43 24.12 0.27 17.79
CA GLN A 43 25.55 0.53 17.69
C GLN A 43 26.08 1.02 19.03
N ASN A 44 27.27 0.51 19.38
CA ASN A 44 28.06 1.00 20.49
C ASN A 44 29.22 1.76 19.86
N SER A 45 29.18 3.09 19.88
CA SER A 45 30.26 3.93 19.38
C SER A 45 30.70 4.90 20.46
N ASP A 46 32.00 5.17 20.53
CA ASP A 46 32.52 6.30 21.30
C ASP A 46 32.07 7.59 20.60
N SER A 47 31.00 8.21 21.10
CA SER A 47 30.45 9.43 20.53
C SER A 47 31.46 10.57 20.65
N VAL A 48 32.05 10.97 19.53
CA VAL A 48 32.85 12.19 19.40
C VAL A 48 31.91 13.39 19.29
N SER A 49 32.13 14.40 20.13
CA SER A 49 31.34 15.64 20.18
C SER A 49 31.48 16.43 18.88
N GLY A 50 30.38 17.02 18.40
CA GLY A 50 30.37 17.92 17.22
C GLY A 50 30.15 17.24 15.86
N HIS A 51 29.85 15.94 15.83
CA HIS A 51 29.55 15.21 14.60
C HIS A 51 28.07 14.78 14.54
N ASP A 52 27.50 14.87 13.35
CA ASP A 52 26.20 14.29 13.04
C ASP A 52 26.35 12.78 12.80
N TYR A 53 25.51 12.00 13.48
CA TYR A 53 25.46 10.56 13.32
C TYR A 53 24.24 10.19 12.46
N ILE A 54 24.48 9.63 11.27
CA ILE A 54 23.44 9.20 10.35
C ILE A 54 23.38 7.69 10.33
N TYR A 55 22.22 7.14 10.70
CA TYR A 55 21.96 5.70 10.71
C TYR A 55 20.91 5.34 9.67
N ASN A 56 21.35 4.72 8.57
CA ASN A 56 20.45 4.19 7.56
C ASN A 56 20.01 2.78 7.94
N TYR A 57 18.70 2.52 7.87
CA TYR A 57 18.17 1.17 8.05
C TYR A 57 17.11 0.88 7.00
N VAL A 58 16.98 -0.39 6.63
CA VAL A 58 15.97 -0.90 5.71
C VAL A 58 15.11 -1.88 6.47
N TYR A 59 13.80 -1.70 6.39
CA TYR A 59 12.83 -2.60 7.00
C TYR A 59 11.80 -3.05 5.99
N SER A 60 11.83 -4.34 5.68
CA SER A 60 10.87 -4.97 4.80
C SER A 60 9.63 -5.34 5.60
N LEU A 61 8.52 -4.65 5.34
CA LEU A 61 7.22 -4.99 5.90
C LEU A 61 6.52 -6.00 4.99
N PRO A 62 5.94 -7.08 5.55
CA PRO A 62 5.08 -7.96 4.77
C PRO A 62 3.83 -7.19 4.36
N VAL A 63 3.62 -7.04 3.05
CA VAL A 63 2.36 -6.48 2.53
C VAL A 63 1.28 -7.55 2.63
N THR A 64 0.18 -7.26 3.33
CA THR A 64 -0.99 -8.14 3.32
C THR A 64 -1.92 -7.75 2.17
N ASP A 65 -2.68 -8.72 1.66
CA ASP A 65 -3.75 -8.42 0.71
C ASP A 65 -4.72 -7.39 1.32
N GLY A 66 -5.16 -6.43 0.51
CA GLY A 66 -5.98 -5.31 0.97
C GLY A 66 -5.24 -4.19 1.74
N MET A 67 -3.92 -4.25 1.94
CA MET A 67 -3.19 -3.15 2.61
C MET A 67 -3.21 -1.87 1.75
N LYS A 68 -3.82 -0.80 2.27
CA LYS A 68 -3.99 0.49 1.56
C LYS A 68 -3.13 1.62 2.11
N LYS A 69 -2.88 1.61 3.42
CA LYS A 69 -2.19 2.68 4.15
C LYS A 69 -1.19 2.05 5.11
N LEU A 70 0.00 2.59 5.15
CA LEU A 70 1.03 2.24 6.11
C LEU A 70 1.38 3.47 6.94
N ARG A 71 1.21 3.36 8.25
CA ARG A 71 1.61 4.41 9.20
C ARG A 71 2.92 4.00 9.83
N VAL A 72 3.96 4.79 9.60
CA VAL A 72 5.29 4.57 10.16
C VAL A 72 5.56 5.63 11.21
N ARG A 73 5.79 5.20 12.44
CA ARG A 73 6.23 6.06 13.52
C ARG A 73 7.60 5.59 13.96
N LEU A 74 8.55 6.52 13.97
CA LEU A 74 9.90 6.26 14.44
C LEU A 74 10.06 6.74 15.88
N GLU A 75 10.51 5.84 16.73
CA GLU A 75 10.97 6.16 18.08
C GLU A 75 12.45 5.84 18.20
N SER A 76 13.14 6.59 19.06
CA SER A 76 14.56 6.41 19.30
C SER A 76 14.86 6.63 20.77
N ILE A 77 15.88 5.92 21.26
CA ILE A 77 16.44 6.10 22.58
C ILE A 77 17.95 6.07 22.45
N VAL A 78 18.62 7.02 23.08
CA VAL A 78 20.06 7.04 23.26
C VAL A 78 20.33 6.78 24.72
N GLU A 79 21.12 5.76 25.01
CA GLU A 79 21.53 5.41 26.36
C GLU A 79 23.04 5.58 26.44
N ALA A 80 23.50 6.40 27.40
CA ALA A 80 24.92 6.59 27.64
C ALA A 80 25.46 5.52 28.59
N THR A 81 26.79 5.39 28.66
CA THR A 81 27.48 4.38 29.48
C THR A 81 27.16 4.50 30.98
N ASP A 82 26.78 5.70 31.44
CA ASP A 82 26.37 6.00 32.80
C ASP A 82 24.88 5.71 33.08
N ARG A 83 24.16 5.11 32.11
CA ARG A 83 22.72 4.83 32.11
C ARG A 83 21.83 6.07 32.05
N SER A 84 22.40 7.25 31.80
CA SER A 84 21.56 8.39 31.44
C SER A 84 20.91 8.10 30.08
N THR A 85 19.63 8.45 29.98
CA THR A 85 18.85 8.22 28.74
C THR A 85 18.44 9.56 28.17
N TRP A 86 18.58 9.67 26.86
CA TRP A 86 18.06 10.77 26.09
C TRP A 86 17.12 10.23 25.02
N ARG A 87 15.96 10.88 24.89
CA ARG A 87 14.97 10.56 23.86
C ARG A 87 14.90 11.76 22.92
N PRO A 88 15.23 11.60 21.63
CA PRO A 88 14.92 12.61 20.63
C PRO A 88 13.42 12.94 20.67
N ALA A 89 13.06 14.13 20.18
CA ALA A 89 11.66 14.46 19.97
C ALA A 89 11.01 13.37 19.10
N ALA A 90 9.79 12.98 19.46
CA ALA A 90 9.07 11.95 18.71
C ALA A 90 8.93 12.40 17.25
N SER A 91 9.35 11.55 16.31
CA SER A 91 9.01 11.77 14.91
C SER A 91 7.49 11.71 14.77
N ASP A 92 6.95 12.59 13.94
CA ASP A 92 5.55 12.47 13.53
C ASP A 92 5.35 11.15 12.76
N THR A 93 4.09 10.71 12.69
CA THR A 93 3.71 9.49 12.00
C THR A 93 3.64 9.77 10.50
N LEU A 94 4.54 9.17 9.73
CA LEU A 94 4.50 9.22 8.28
C LEU A 94 3.40 8.30 7.75
N LEU A 95 2.55 8.83 6.87
CA LEU A 95 1.51 8.07 6.18
C LEU A 95 1.96 7.76 4.75
N PHE A 96 2.19 6.48 4.47
CA PHE A 96 2.38 5.98 3.12
C PHE A 96 1.06 5.43 2.59
N ILE A 97 0.70 5.81 1.36
CA ILE A 97 -0.47 5.28 0.66
C ILE A 97 0.06 4.28 -0.37
N VAL A 98 -0.44 3.05 -0.32
CA VAL A 98 -0.11 2.03 -1.31
C VAL A 98 -0.96 2.29 -2.53
N ALA A 99 -0.35 2.91 -3.55
CA ALA A 99 -0.99 3.19 -4.82
C ALA A 99 -1.58 1.90 -5.41
N SER A 100 -2.80 1.99 -5.92
CA SER A 100 -3.47 0.89 -6.60
C SER A 100 -4.17 1.40 -7.84
N LEU A 101 -4.35 0.52 -8.81
CA LEU A 101 -5.23 0.76 -9.94
C LEU A 101 -6.69 0.95 -9.49
N SER A 102 -7.07 0.46 -8.30
CA SER A 102 -8.39 0.74 -7.69
C SER A 102 -8.63 2.24 -7.43
N ASP A 103 -7.58 3.07 -7.42
CA ASP A 103 -7.73 4.52 -7.29
C ASP A 103 -8.20 5.18 -8.59
N LEU A 104 -8.17 4.44 -9.71
CA LEU A 104 -8.64 4.92 -11.02
C LEU A 104 -10.15 4.77 -11.22
N VAL A 105 -10.90 4.32 -10.22
CA VAL A 105 -12.35 4.17 -10.30
C VAL A 105 -13.02 5.45 -10.76
N ASP A 106 -13.82 5.37 -11.81
CA ASP A 106 -14.60 6.48 -12.30
C ASP A 106 -15.94 6.57 -11.55
N ARG A 107 -16.09 7.56 -10.68
CA ARG A 107 -17.36 7.82 -9.98
C ARG A 107 -18.33 8.68 -10.78
N SER A 108 -17.89 9.38 -11.83
CA SER A 108 -18.79 10.20 -12.67
C SER A 108 -19.81 9.35 -13.42
N ALA A 109 -19.49 8.07 -13.63
CA ALA A 109 -20.39 7.02 -14.05
C ALA A 109 -21.70 6.89 -13.23
N LEU A 110 -21.76 7.42 -12.00
CA LEU A 110 -22.95 7.45 -11.17
C LEU A 110 -23.89 8.63 -11.50
N ASP A 111 -23.40 9.67 -12.17
CA ASP A 111 -24.17 10.89 -12.44
C ASP A 111 -25.42 10.59 -13.28
N GLN A 112 -25.37 9.58 -14.15
CA GLN A 112 -26.52 9.12 -14.93
C GLN A 112 -27.65 8.47 -14.11
N TYR A 113 -27.41 8.15 -12.83
CA TYR A 113 -28.39 7.51 -11.95
C TYR A 113 -28.95 8.44 -10.88
N VAL A 114 -28.56 9.72 -10.86
CA VAL A 114 -29.03 10.68 -9.87
C VAL A 114 -30.50 11.01 -10.12
N ILE A 115 -31.36 10.81 -9.11
CA ILE A 115 -32.81 11.10 -9.19
C ILE A 115 -33.08 12.58 -8.87
N ALA A 116 -32.38 13.15 -7.88
CA ALA A 116 -32.46 14.56 -7.51
C ALA A 116 -31.24 14.94 -6.66
N SER A 117 -30.62 16.09 -6.92
CA SER A 117 -29.80 16.78 -5.92
C SER A 117 -30.77 17.44 -4.94
N ALA A 118 -30.86 16.93 -3.71
CA ALA A 118 -31.69 17.57 -2.70
C ALA A 118 -31.10 18.96 -2.40
N GLU A 119 -31.72 20.02 -2.94
CA GLU A 119 -31.68 21.33 -2.33
C GLU A 119 -32.41 21.21 -0.99
N THR A 120 -31.68 20.83 0.06
CA THR A 120 -32.21 20.83 1.41
C THR A 120 -31.22 21.49 2.33
N ASP A 121 -31.60 22.69 2.79
CA ASP A 121 -31.10 23.37 3.98
C ASP A 121 -31.19 22.46 5.21
N SER A 122 -30.26 21.52 5.38
CA SER A 122 -30.21 20.66 6.56
C SER A 122 -28.81 20.08 6.79
N LEU A 123 -28.28 20.31 8.00
CA LEU A 123 -26.96 19.89 8.51
C LEU A 123 -26.75 18.36 8.66
N ALA A 124 -27.48 17.51 7.94
CA ALA A 124 -27.29 16.06 7.94
C ALA A 124 -26.97 15.61 6.52
N ALA A 125 -25.80 14.98 6.36
CA ALA A 125 -25.20 14.57 5.09
C ALA A 125 -26.21 14.02 4.07
N SER A 126 -26.65 14.87 3.14
CA SER A 126 -27.52 14.49 2.02
C SER A 126 -26.64 14.35 0.79
N GLY A 127 -26.14 13.13 0.56
CA GLY A 127 -25.50 12.78 -0.70
C GLY A 127 -26.53 12.69 -1.84
N PRO A 128 -26.09 12.62 -3.10
CA PRO A 128 -26.98 12.36 -4.23
C PRO A 128 -27.79 11.08 -4.01
N VAL A 129 -29.10 11.13 -4.26
CA VAL A 129 -29.98 9.95 -4.21
C VAL A 129 -29.96 9.29 -5.59
N TYR A 130 -29.67 7.99 -5.62
CA TYR A 130 -29.55 7.22 -6.85
C TYR A 130 -30.80 6.38 -7.12
N THR A 131 -31.03 6.03 -8.38
CA THR A 131 -31.96 4.95 -8.74
C THR A 131 -31.55 3.61 -8.09
N PRO A 132 -32.47 2.64 -7.93
CA PRO A 132 -32.10 1.31 -7.41
C PRO A 132 -30.92 0.66 -8.17
N GLN A 133 -30.88 0.85 -9.50
CA GLN A 133 -29.75 0.41 -10.33
C GLN A 133 -28.45 1.18 -10.01
N GLY A 134 -28.56 2.49 -9.75
CA GLY A 134 -27.44 3.32 -9.32
C GLY A 134 -26.93 2.98 -7.93
N GLU A 135 -27.80 2.57 -7.00
CA GLU A 135 -27.40 2.07 -5.67
C GLU A 135 -26.62 0.75 -5.79
N GLU A 136 -27.10 -0.21 -6.60
CA GLU A 136 -26.36 -1.43 -6.92
C GLU A 136 -24.98 -1.11 -7.51
N TYR A 137 -24.93 -0.18 -8.47
CA TYR A 137 -23.68 0.22 -9.10
C TYR A 137 -22.75 0.98 -8.12
N ALA A 138 -23.29 1.83 -7.25
CA ALA A 138 -22.52 2.51 -6.22
C ALA A 138 -21.89 1.51 -5.24
N GLU A 139 -22.62 0.46 -4.87
CA GLU A 139 -22.08 -0.64 -4.08
C GLU A 139 -20.96 -1.38 -4.83
N ALA A 140 -21.12 -1.62 -6.14
CA ALA A 140 -20.06 -2.19 -6.96
C ALA A 140 -18.79 -1.33 -6.97
N LEU A 141 -18.92 -0.01 -7.04
CA LEU A 141 -17.77 0.91 -6.94
C LEU A 141 -17.14 0.90 -5.55
N ARG A 142 -17.94 0.75 -4.49
CA ARG A 142 -17.43 0.58 -3.12
C ARG A 142 -16.59 -0.70 -3.03
N LEU A 143 -17.13 -1.83 -3.47
CA LEU A 143 -16.44 -3.13 -3.52
C LEU A 143 -15.15 -3.05 -4.34
N LEU A 144 -15.18 -2.41 -5.51
CA LEU A 144 -14.02 -2.19 -6.38
C LEU A 144 -12.94 -1.37 -5.66
N SER A 145 -13.32 -0.30 -4.97
CA SER A 145 -12.39 0.52 -4.17
C SER A 145 -11.82 -0.23 -2.96
N GLU A 146 -12.56 -1.20 -2.43
CA GLU A 146 -12.16 -2.11 -1.35
C GLU A 146 -11.36 -3.31 -1.82
N ARG A 147 -11.06 -3.39 -3.12
CA ARG A 147 -10.32 -4.49 -3.74
C ARG A 147 -11.08 -5.83 -3.68
N GLN A 148 -12.39 -5.79 -3.46
CA GLN A 148 -13.28 -6.95 -3.46
C GLN A 148 -13.77 -7.24 -4.88
N TYR A 149 -12.82 -7.43 -5.81
CA TYR A 149 -13.11 -7.50 -7.25
C TYR A 149 -14.04 -8.65 -7.63
N ARG A 150 -13.89 -9.82 -6.99
CA ARG A 150 -14.76 -10.98 -7.22
C ARG A 150 -16.22 -10.72 -6.83
N GLN A 151 -16.45 -9.85 -5.86
CA GLN A 151 -17.81 -9.47 -5.44
C GLN A 151 -18.37 -8.34 -6.32
N ALA A 152 -17.50 -7.44 -6.79
CA ALA A 152 -17.89 -6.33 -7.67
C ALA A 152 -18.27 -6.81 -9.08
N LEU A 153 -17.56 -7.82 -9.62
CA LEU A 153 -17.69 -8.24 -11.01
C LEU A 153 -19.13 -8.60 -11.44
N PRO A 154 -19.91 -9.42 -10.70
CA PRO A 154 -21.28 -9.77 -11.11
C PRO A 154 -22.24 -8.57 -11.22
N ILE A 155 -21.94 -7.48 -10.51
CA ILE A 155 -22.73 -6.26 -10.57
C ILE A 155 -22.27 -5.41 -11.77
N LEU A 156 -20.95 -5.30 -11.97
CA LEU A 156 -20.34 -4.52 -13.05
C LEU A 156 -20.58 -5.13 -14.44
N GLU A 157 -20.60 -6.46 -14.57
CA GLU A 157 -20.85 -7.16 -15.85
C GLU A 157 -22.20 -6.79 -16.48
N LYS A 158 -23.18 -6.35 -15.69
CA LYS A 158 -24.46 -5.86 -16.20
C LYS A 158 -24.30 -4.60 -17.06
N ARG A 159 -23.17 -3.88 -16.92
CA ARG A 159 -22.87 -2.61 -17.59
C ARG A 159 -21.41 -2.59 -18.06
N PRO A 160 -21.11 -3.09 -19.27
CA PRO A 160 -19.74 -3.16 -19.79
C PRO A 160 -19.17 -1.76 -20.06
N ASP A 161 -18.51 -1.19 -19.05
CA ASP A 161 -17.97 0.15 -19.04
C ASP A 161 -16.51 0.19 -18.56
N TYR A 162 -15.97 1.40 -18.37
CA TYR A 162 -14.60 1.60 -17.89
C TYR A 162 -14.32 0.91 -16.54
N ASN A 163 -15.25 1.00 -15.57
CA ASN A 163 -15.07 0.39 -14.25
C ASN A 163 -15.11 -1.14 -14.32
N THR A 164 -15.88 -1.69 -15.26
CA THR A 164 -15.91 -3.11 -15.56
C THR A 164 -14.57 -3.55 -16.14
N ALA A 165 -14.02 -2.82 -17.12
CA ALA A 165 -12.68 -3.08 -17.64
C ALA A 165 -11.60 -2.98 -16.55
N LEU A 166 -11.72 -2.02 -15.63
CA LEU A 166 -10.84 -1.88 -14.48
C LEU A 166 -10.92 -3.11 -13.57
N CYS A 167 -12.12 -3.59 -13.26
CA CYS A 167 -12.34 -4.79 -12.46
C CYS A 167 -11.74 -6.04 -13.12
N LEU A 168 -11.99 -6.25 -14.42
CA LEU A 168 -11.40 -7.34 -15.21
C LEU A 168 -9.86 -7.28 -15.19
N THR A 169 -9.29 -6.08 -15.32
CA THR A 169 -7.84 -5.85 -15.24
C THR A 169 -7.27 -6.29 -13.90
N GLN A 170 -7.97 -5.98 -12.80
CA GLN A 170 -7.56 -6.37 -11.45
C GLN A 170 -7.68 -7.88 -11.19
N LEU A 171 -8.62 -8.56 -11.86
CA LEU A 171 -8.81 -10.00 -11.74
C LEU A 171 -7.86 -10.83 -12.63
N GLY A 172 -7.07 -10.18 -13.50
CA GLY A 172 -6.16 -10.87 -14.41
C GLY A 172 -6.76 -11.20 -15.78
N TYR A 173 -8.00 -10.79 -16.05
CA TYR A 173 -8.68 -11.04 -17.31
C TYR A 173 -8.28 -10.00 -18.37
N HIS A 174 -6.98 -9.91 -18.66
CA HIS A 174 -6.40 -8.83 -19.47
C HIS A 174 -6.95 -8.80 -20.90
N LYS A 175 -7.19 -9.96 -21.52
CA LYS A 175 -7.73 -10.03 -22.89
C LYS A 175 -9.15 -9.48 -22.97
N GLU A 176 -9.98 -9.84 -22.01
CA GLU A 176 -11.36 -9.34 -21.91
C GLU A 176 -11.40 -7.85 -21.59
N ALA A 177 -10.53 -7.41 -20.68
CA ALA A 177 -10.38 -5.99 -20.36
C ALA A 177 -9.98 -5.16 -21.59
N SER A 178 -8.96 -5.61 -22.35
CA SER A 178 -8.52 -4.93 -23.58
C SER A 178 -9.64 -4.89 -24.63
N ALA A 179 -10.30 -6.03 -24.89
CA ALA A 179 -11.40 -6.09 -25.85
C ALA A 179 -12.59 -5.19 -25.47
N LEU A 180 -12.86 -5.02 -24.16
CA LEU A 180 -13.85 -4.08 -23.68
C LEU A 180 -13.37 -2.63 -23.87
N LEU A 181 -12.12 -2.31 -23.49
CA LEU A 181 -11.57 -0.97 -23.66
C LEU A 181 -11.58 -0.50 -25.11
N ASP A 182 -11.36 -1.39 -26.08
CA ASP A 182 -11.42 -1.07 -27.51
C ASP A 182 -12.81 -0.61 -27.98
N GLN A 183 -13.86 -0.96 -27.25
CA GLN A 183 -15.24 -0.58 -27.55
C GLN A 183 -15.69 0.72 -26.86
N LEU A 184 -14.91 1.19 -25.89
CA LEU A 184 -15.25 2.38 -25.10
C LEU A 184 -14.80 3.68 -25.79
N PRO A 185 -15.46 4.82 -25.50
CA PRO A 185 -15.02 6.11 -25.96
C PRO A 185 -13.57 6.40 -25.56
N VAL A 186 -12.83 7.05 -26.45
CA VAL A 186 -11.45 7.46 -26.18
C VAL A 186 -11.44 8.60 -25.17
N ASP A 187 -10.82 8.36 -24.02
CA ASP A 187 -10.52 9.37 -23.02
C ASP A 187 -9.19 9.05 -22.31
N SER A 188 -8.67 10.02 -21.55
CA SER A 188 -7.38 9.86 -20.86
C SER A 188 -7.32 8.67 -19.90
N ARG A 189 -8.42 8.31 -19.23
CA ARG A 189 -8.47 7.22 -18.24
C ARG A 189 -8.52 5.87 -18.93
N LYS A 190 -9.36 5.74 -19.96
CA LYS A 190 -9.43 4.56 -20.84
C LYS A 190 -8.06 4.26 -21.42
N GLU A 191 -7.41 5.25 -22.03
CA GLU A 191 -6.09 5.07 -22.65
C GLU A 191 -5.04 4.69 -21.61
N TYR A 192 -5.08 5.30 -20.43
CA TYR A 192 -4.15 4.95 -19.34
C TYR A 192 -4.34 3.50 -18.87
N LEU A 193 -5.59 3.07 -18.65
CA LEU A 193 -5.88 1.70 -18.24
C LEU A 193 -5.51 0.70 -19.35
N HIS A 194 -5.74 1.06 -20.62
CA HIS A 194 -5.35 0.23 -21.76
C HIS A 194 -3.83 0.06 -21.84
N ALA A 195 -3.06 1.12 -21.57
CA ALA A 195 -1.61 1.04 -21.46
C ALA A 195 -1.17 0.00 -20.40
N VAL A 196 -1.79 0.04 -19.23
CA VAL A 196 -1.51 -0.93 -18.15
C VAL A 196 -1.87 -2.35 -18.58
N VAL A 197 -3.04 -2.56 -19.20
CA VAL A 197 -3.45 -3.88 -19.68
C VAL A 197 -2.49 -4.41 -20.74
N SER A 198 -2.09 -3.58 -21.69
CA SER A 198 -1.16 -3.93 -22.77
C SER A 198 0.21 -4.33 -22.20
N ALA A 199 0.73 -3.58 -21.21
CA ALA A 199 1.97 -3.91 -20.52
C ALA A 199 1.87 -5.26 -19.80
N ARG A 200 0.75 -5.54 -19.12
CA ARG A 200 0.50 -6.85 -18.47
C ARG A 200 0.39 -8.01 -19.44
N GLN A 201 -0.03 -7.76 -20.68
CA GLN A 201 -0.04 -8.75 -21.75
C GLN A 201 1.34 -8.96 -22.40
N GLY A 202 2.32 -8.11 -22.07
CA GLY A 202 3.67 -8.14 -22.63
C GLY A 202 3.81 -7.38 -23.95
N ASP A 203 2.80 -6.60 -24.35
CA ASP A 203 2.90 -5.71 -25.52
C ASP A 203 3.41 -4.33 -25.09
N ASP A 204 4.72 -4.27 -24.90
CA ASP A 204 5.42 -3.06 -24.44
C ASP A 204 5.23 -1.87 -25.42
N TYR A 205 5.12 -2.12 -26.73
CA TYR A 205 4.96 -1.07 -27.74
C TYR A 205 3.57 -0.45 -27.65
N LEU A 206 2.53 -1.29 -27.68
CA LEU A 206 1.15 -0.84 -27.57
C LEU A 206 0.90 -0.13 -26.23
N ALA A 207 1.53 -0.62 -25.16
CA ALA A 207 1.48 0.03 -23.85
C ALA A 207 2.04 1.46 -23.89
N VAL A 208 3.18 1.68 -24.53
CA VAL A 208 3.76 3.03 -24.67
C VAL A 208 2.89 3.94 -25.52
N GLU A 209 2.30 3.44 -26.61
CA GLU A 209 1.40 4.23 -27.45
C GLU A 209 0.19 4.74 -26.66
N HIS A 210 -0.52 3.84 -25.97
CA HIS A 210 -1.67 4.20 -25.12
C HIS A 210 -1.25 5.08 -23.94
N MET A 211 -0.09 4.83 -23.33
CA MET A 211 0.43 5.64 -22.22
C MET A 211 0.69 7.09 -22.65
N LEU A 212 1.34 7.30 -23.80
CA LEU A 212 1.59 8.63 -24.33
C LEU A 212 0.30 9.32 -24.77
N ALA A 213 -0.64 8.58 -25.39
CA ALA A 213 -1.95 9.10 -25.74
C ALA A 213 -2.70 9.61 -24.49
N ALA A 214 -2.72 8.82 -23.42
CA ALA A 214 -3.31 9.19 -22.14
C ALA A 214 -2.67 10.46 -21.55
N CYS A 215 -1.34 10.51 -21.50
CA CYS A 215 -0.61 11.65 -20.93
C CYS A 215 -0.80 12.93 -21.74
N ARG A 216 -0.92 12.84 -23.07
CA ARG A 216 -1.22 14.00 -23.93
C ARG A 216 -2.61 14.58 -23.66
N MET A 217 -3.60 13.72 -23.34
CA MET A 217 -4.95 14.16 -22.97
C MET A 217 -5.01 14.70 -21.54
N ASN A 218 -4.24 14.11 -20.61
CA ASN A 218 -4.15 14.53 -19.23
C ASN A 218 -2.70 14.47 -18.73
N PRO A 219 -1.95 15.59 -18.79
CA PRO A 219 -0.54 15.64 -18.40
C PRO A 219 -0.27 15.22 -16.95
N ASN A 220 -1.26 15.32 -16.04
CA ASN A 220 -1.10 14.89 -14.65
C ASN A 220 -0.85 13.39 -14.52
N LEU A 221 -1.19 12.57 -15.53
CA LEU A 221 -0.94 11.13 -15.53
C LEU A 221 0.57 10.81 -15.55
N VAL A 222 1.43 11.74 -15.99
CA VAL A 222 2.89 11.56 -15.93
C VAL A 222 3.35 11.37 -14.49
N LEU A 223 2.72 12.05 -13.52
CA LEU A 223 3.04 11.93 -12.09
C LEU A 223 2.62 10.57 -11.52
N ARG A 224 1.67 9.89 -12.17
CA ARG A 224 1.18 8.57 -11.75
C ARG A 224 2.06 7.44 -12.25
N ILE A 225 2.67 7.56 -13.44
CA ILE A 225 3.49 6.49 -14.05
C ILE A 225 4.50 5.86 -13.07
N PRO A 226 5.27 6.60 -12.25
CA PRO A 226 6.20 6.01 -11.28
C PRO A 226 5.56 5.13 -10.20
N LEU A 227 4.24 5.24 -10.00
CA LEU A 227 3.48 4.50 -9.00
C LEU A 227 2.98 3.15 -9.52
N ASP A 228 2.86 3.00 -10.84
CA ASP A 228 2.36 1.79 -11.50
C ASP A 228 3.57 1.07 -12.16
N PRO A 229 4.04 -0.05 -11.58
CA PRO A 229 5.22 -0.79 -12.07
C PRO A 229 5.13 -1.15 -13.55
N GLU A 230 3.94 -1.53 -14.01
CA GLU A 230 3.67 -1.89 -15.41
C GLU A 230 4.09 -0.81 -16.41
N LEU A 231 4.00 0.46 -16.01
CA LEU A 231 4.35 1.59 -16.87
C LEU A 231 5.74 2.15 -16.56
N SER A 232 6.11 2.22 -15.28
CA SER A 232 7.44 2.72 -14.89
C SER A 232 8.58 1.83 -15.39
N ASP A 233 8.37 0.51 -15.47
CA ASP A 233 9.34 -0.44 -16.02
C ASP A 233 9.52 -0.29 -17.54
N LEU A 234 8.60 0.39 -18.24
CA LEU A 234 8.73 0.68 -19.68
C LEU A 234 9.71 1.84 -19.92
N ILE A 235 9.81 2.81 -19.01
CA ILE A 235 10.65 4.00 -19.20
C ILE A 235 12.10 3.67 -19.58
N PRO A 236 12.82 2.77 -18.87
CA PRO A 236 14.19 2.43 -19.26
C PRO A 236 14.29 1.59 -20.55
N LYS A 237 13.20 0.95 -21.00
CA LYS A 237 13.19 0.10 -22.21
C LYS A 237 13.15 0.91 -23.51
N PHE A 238 12.59 2.12 -23.49
CA PHE A 238 12.39 2.93 -24.70
C PHE A 238 13.24 4.20 -24.67
N PHE A 239 14.11 4.34 -25.66
CA PHE A 239 14.96 5.53 -25.81
C PHE A 239 14.10 6.78 -26.04
N GLY A 240 14.39 7.85 -25.29
CA GLY A 240 13.67 9.13 -25.41
C GLY A 240 12.32 9.21 -24.69
N LEU A 241 11.79 8.09 -24.18
CA LEU A 241 10.46 8.05 -23.54
C LEU A 241 10.38 8.97 -22.31
N ARG A 242 11.40 8.97 -21.45
CA ARG A 242 11.49 9.92 -20.32
C ARG A 242 11.37 11.37 -20.79
N MET A 243 12.14 11.74 -21.81
CA MET A 243 12.17 13.10 -22.34
C MET A 243 10.84 13.52 -22.94
N GLU A 244 10.12 12.61 -23.61
CA GLU A 244 8.78 12.87 -24.12
C GLU A 244 7.75 13.05 -22.99
N LEU A 245 7.82 12.22 -21.94
CA LEU A 245 6.95 12.38 -20.76
C LEU A 245 7.22 13.70 -20.03
N ASP A 246 8.48 14.09 -19.90
CA ASP A 246 8.87 15.36 -19.28
C ASP A 246 8.35 16.55 -20.13
N ARG A 247 8.42 16.46 -21.46
CA ARG A 247 7.86 17.48 -22.36
C ARG A 247 6.34 17.64 -22.18
N ILE A 248 5.62 16.51 -22.10
CA ILE A 248 4.17 16.51 -21.85
C ILE A 248 3.86 17.16 -20.49
N ALA A 249 4.61 16.82 -19.44
CA ALA A 249 4.44 17.40 -18.11
C ALA A 249 4.69 18.91 -18.07
N GLU A 250 5.64 19.40 -18.87
CA GLU A 250 5.93 20.83 -19.02
C GLU A 250 4.93 21.58 -19.91
N GLY A 251 4.00 20.88 -20.57
CA GLY A 251 3.03 21.46 -21.51
C GLY A 251 3.66 21.98 -22.81
N LYS A 252 4.79 21.39 -23.22
CA LYS A 252 5.55 21.76 -24.42
C LYS A 252 5.32 20.81 -25.60
#